data_AF-A0A0R1UYQ4-F1
#
_entry.id   AF-A0A0R1UYQ4-F1
#
_cell.length_a   1.000
_cell.length_b   1.000
_cell.length_c   1.000
_cell.angle_alpha   90.00
_cell.angle_beta   90.00
_cell.angle_gamma   90.00
#
_symmetry.space_group_name_H-M   'P 1'
#
loop_
_entity.id
_entity.type
_entity.pdbx_description
1 polymer ?
#
loop_
_entity_poly.entity_id
_entity_poly.type
_entity_poly.pdbx_seq_one_letter_code
_entity_poly.pdbx_strand_id
1 'polypeptide(L)'
;MKLKERRFPYPVLSMATSDYPLGNFTYDVEVVDDSYLHIVCNLQEKIIEKYINRGDFMYVVGIESVQTKSRQLYKQSTPEFKIELDADQLGPKLHLNVLILANRDVTNYPTNQLNSVYHGRKVSFKKGYYIAKCPTQTIEFEFENEVRKSGIIVKENPNVDSFTVDVDQEVISISLNSENYEGYKKYRKTKRSEILNSIFYTAVMAAITQIVMSDKDYSEAEDGWIPLVTKNMDKLGYTLEDLKEDASLIVNVVNAILKNPLNQLFDTFNENEE
;
A
#
# COMPACT_ATOMS: atom_id res chain seq x y z
N MET A 1 -4.64 -7.61 5.94
CA MET A 1 -5.30 -8.47 6.93
C MET A 1 -6.16 -7.60 7.86
N LYS A 2 -7.48 -7.81 7.89
CA LYS A 2 -8.34 -7.14 8.87
C LYS A 2 -7.96 -7.59 10.28
N LEU A 3 -7.62 -6.66 11.17
CA LEU A 3 -7.27 -6.99 12.55
C LEU A 3 -8.53 -7.50 13.28
N LYS A 4 -8.57 -8.81 13.59
CA LYS A 4 -9.68 -9.46 14.31
C LYS A 4 -9.79 -8.92 15.73
N GLU A 5 -11.02 -8.66 16.17
CA GLU A 5 -11.29 -7.86 17.37
C GLU A 5 -11.10 -8.57 18.72
N ARG A 6 -10.88 -9.89 18.74
CA ARG A 6 -11.01 -10.72 19.96
C ARG A 6 -9.72 -11.19 20.63
N ARG A 7 -8.53 -10.80 20.17
CA ARG A 7 -7.24 -11.31 20.71
C ARG A 7 -6.28 -10.20 21.15
N PHE A 8 -6.77 -9.23 21.93
CA PHE A 8 -5.95 -8.14 22.44
C PHE A 8 -5.78 -8.23 23.95
N PRO A 9 -4.71 -7.64 24.52
CA PRO A 9 -4.61 -7.45 25.95
C PRO A 9 -5.69 -6.46 26.41
N TYR A 10 -6.71 -6.96 27.10
CA TYR A 10 -7.78 -6.15 27.67
C TYR A 10 -7.27 -5.34 28.87
N PRO A 11 -7.79 -4.14 29.11
CA PRO A 11 -8.90 -3.47 28.41
C PRO A 11 -8.45 -2.68 27.17
N VAL A 12 -9.30 -2.63 26.13
CA VAL A 12 -9.05 -1.85 24.90
C VAL A 12 -10.25 -0.95 24.60
N LEU A 13 -10.00 0.34 24.34
CA LEU A 13 -11.01 1.27 23.86
C LEU A 13 -11.34 0.95 22.39
N SER A 14 -12.52 0.38 22.14
CA SER A 14 -12.96 0.04 20.78
C SER A 14 -14.49 0.01 20.72
N MET A 15 -15.07 0.13 19.53
CA MET A 15 -16.53 -0.06 19.36
C MET A 15 -16.98 -1.51 19.55
N ALA A 16 -16.05 -2.46 19.51
CA ALA A 16 -16.33 -3.89 19.60
C ALA A 16 -16.41 -4.40 21.05
N THR A 17 -15.89 -3.63 22.01
CA THR A 17 -15.77 -4.00 23.42
C THR A 17 -16.37 -2.91 24.29
N SER A 18 -16.97 -3.29 25.42
CA SER A 18 -17.54 -2.35 26.39
C SER A 18 -16.57 -2.03 27.53
N ASP A 19 -15.26 -2.17 27.29
CA ASP A 19 -14.21 -1.95 28.30
C ASP A 19 -14.13 -0.51 28.79
N TYR A 20 -14.48 0.45 27.92
CA TYR A 20 -14.52 1.88 28.19
C TYR A 20 -15.94 2.40 27.92
N PRO A 21 -16.86 2.35 28.91
CA PRO A 21 -18.28 2.66 28.68
C PRO A 21 -18.57 4.09 28.20
N LEU A 22 -17.69 5.05 28.53
CA LEU A 22 -17.84 6.47 28.21
C LEU A 22 -16.78 6.98 27.23
N GLY A 23 -15.84 6.12 26.83
CA GLY A 23 -14.75 6.50 25.94
C GLY A 23 -15.13 6.31 24.49
N ASN A 24 -14.57 7.14 23.60
CA ASN A 24 -14.70 6.95 22.16
C ASN A 24 -13.38 7.24 21.45
N PHE A 25 -13.11 6.50 20.37
CA PHE A 25 -11.96 6.73 19.51
C PHE A 25 -12.38 6.51 18.05
N THR A 26 -12.32 7.57 17.25
CA THR A 26 -12.65 7.57 15.82
C THR A 26 -11.58 8.32 15.05
N TYR A 27 -11.69 8.33 13.72
CA TYR A 27 -10.84 9.15 12.88
C TYR A 27 -11.59 9.52 11.60
N ASP A 28 -11.15 10.61 10.99
CA ASP A 28 -11.53 11.04 9.65
C ASP A 28 -10.32 10.84 8.72
N VAL A 29 -10.58 10.47 7.47
CA VAL A 29 -9.53 10.29 6.46
C VAL A 29 -9.95 10.90 5.13
N GLU A 30 -9.06 11.69 4.55
CA GLU A 30 -9.21 12.32 3.25
C GLU A 30 -7.99 12.01 2.38
N VAL A 31 -8.23 11.74 1.09
CA VAL A 31 -7.18 11.63 0.07
C VAL A 31 -7.02 13.03 -0.53
N VAL A 32 -5.81 13.59 -0.42
CA VAL A 32 -5.48 14.93 -0.92
C VAL A 32 -4.61 14.79 -2.17
N ASP A 33 -5.08 15.33 -3.29
CA ASP A 33 -4.40 15.39 -4.59
C ASP A 33 -3.79 14.03 -5.04
N ASP A 34 -4.48 12.92 -4.71
CA ASP A 34 -4.06 11.53 -4.96
C ASP A 34 -2.64 11.16 -4.46
N SER A 35 -2.07 12.00 -3.60
CA SER A 35 -0.66 11.95 -3.19
C SER A 35 -0.50 11.80 -1.69
N TYR A 36 -1.49 12.22 -0.90
CA TYR A 36 -1.41 12.16 0.56
C TYR A 36 -2.70 11.63 1.18
N LEU A 37 -2.54 10.87 2.27
CA LEU A 37 -3.61 10.66 3.23
C LEU A 37 -3.50 11.69 4.34
N HIS A 38 -4.55 12.48 4.51
CA HIS A 38 -4.76 13.32 5.69
C HIS A 38 -5.67 12.58 6.65
N ILE A 39 -5.16 12.28 7.85
CA ILE A 39 -5.89 11.51 8.86
C ILE A 39 -5.95 12.30 10.15
N VAL A 40 -7.16 12.52 10.67
CA VAL A 40 -7.39 13.23 11.93
C VAL A 40 -8.02 12.28 12.93
N CYS A 41 -7.31 12.00 14.02
CA CYS A 41 -7.76 11.11 15.09
C CYS A 41 -8.57 11.90 16.13
N ASN A 42 -9.76 11.40 16.47
CA ASN A 42 -10.64 11.98 17.48
C ASN A 42 -10.71 11.04 18.69
N LEU A 43 -10.11 11.45 19.81
CA LEU A 43 -10.12 10.71 21.07
C LEU A 43 -11.02 11.44 22.07
N GLN A 44 -11.92 10.70 22.70
CA GLN A 44 -12.76 11.15 23.81
C GLN A 44 -12.48 10.26 25.02
N GLU A 45 -11.26 10.36 25.56
CA GLU A 45 -10.89 9.66 26.79
C GLU A 45 -9.69 10.34 27.46
N LYS A 46 -9.98 11.14 28.50
CA LYS A 46 -9.03 12.07 29.14
C LYS A 46 -7.83 11.37 29.78
N ILE A 47 -8.00 10.16 30.30
CA ILE A 47 -6.89 9.39 30.87
C ILE A 47 -5.95 9.00 29.74
N ILE A 48 -6.45 8.44 28.64
CA ILE A 48 -5.61 8.06 27.49
C ILE A 48 -4.88 9.29 26.95
N GLU A 49 -5.56 10.43 26.77
CA GLU A 49 -4.93 11.70 26.35
C GLU A 49 -3.77 12.12 27.27
N LYS A 50 -3.96 12.01 28.58
CA LYS A 50 -2.92 12.32 29.58
C LYS A 50 -1.71 11.41 29.44
N TYR A 51 -1.89 10.12 29.15
CA TYR A 51 -0.79 9.18 28.90
C TYR A 51 -0.10 9.45 27.55
N ILE A 52 -0.83 9.90 26.52
CA ILE A 52 -0.24 10.35 25.25
C ILE A 52 0.64 11.58 25.48
N ASN A 53 0.14 12.58 26.20
CA ASN A 53 0.88 13.81 26.51
C ASN A 53 2.15 13.56 27.35
N ARG A 54 2.21 12.45 28.09
CA ARG A 54 3.40 11.99 28.83
C ARG A 54 4.36 11.16 27.98
N GLY A 55 3.96 10.77 26.77
CA GLY A 55 4.71 9.89 25.87
C GLY A 55 4.63 8.40 26.24
N ASP A 56 3.71 8.02 27.13
CA ASP A 56 3.49 6.63 27.53
C ASP A 56 2.68 5.88 26.47
N PHE A 57 1.74 6.57 25.82
CA PHE A 57 0.94 6.08 24.69
C PHE A 57 1.22 6.90 23.42
N MET A 58 0.86 6.38 22.25
CA MET A 58 1.02 7.07 20.96
C MET A 58 -0.10 6.74 19.99
N TYR A 59 -0.44 7.69 19.12
CA TYR A 59 -1.25 7.41 17.94
C TYR A 59 -0.42 6.64 16.92
N VAL A 60 -1.07 5.70 16.25
CA VAL A 60 -0.46 4.85 15.23
C VAL A 60 -1.41 4.68 14.07
N VAL A 61 -0.88 4.86 12.87
CA VAL A 61 -1.55 4.55 11.61
C VAL A 61 -0.76 3.45 10.92
N GLY A 62 -1.39 2.29 10.75
CA GLY A 62 -0.88 1.20 9.92
C GLY A 62 -1.56 1.21 8.56
N ILE A 63 -0.77 1.30 7.49
CA ILE A 63 -1.24 1.18 6.11
C ILE A 63 -0.77 -0.16 5.57
N GLU A 64 -1.71 -0.95 5.04
CA GLU A 64 -1.41 -2.20 4.35
C GLU A 64 -1.98 -2.16 2.94
N SER A 65 -1.13 -2.33 1.91
CA SER A 65 -1.62 -2.49 0.56
C SER A 65 -2.16 -3.90 0.35
N VAL A 66 -3.39 -3.99 -0.15
CA VAL A 66 -4.05 -5.28 -0.40
C VAL A 66 -3.31 -6.04 -1.49
N GLN A 67 -2.85 -5.36 -2.54
CA GLN A 67 -2.16 -5.99 -3.68
C GLN A 67 -0.71 -6.33 -3.33
N THR A 68 0.06 -5.35 -2.86
CA THR A 68 1.52 -5.54 -2.70
C THR A 68 1.90 -6.24 -1.40
N LYS A 69 0.93 -6.41 -0.49
CA LYS A 69 1.11 -6.86 0.89
C LYS A 69 2.12 -6.02 1.69
N SER A 70 2.53 -4.86 1.16
CA SER A 70 3.39 -3.90 1.85
C SER A 70 2.70 -3.37 3.10
N ARG A 71 3.48 -3.17 4.16
CA ARG A 71 3.00 -2.66 5.45
C ARG A 71 3.89 -1.51 5.91
N GLN A 72 3.26 -0.37 6.13
CA GLN A 72 3.91 0.82 6.64
C GLN A 72 3.25 1.22 7.96
N LEU A 73 4.05 1.73 8.89
CA LEU A 73 3.59 2.10 10.22
C LEU A 73 4.08 3.50 10.58
N TYR A 74 3.14 4.39 10.81
CA TYR A 74 3.36 5.78 11.19
C TYR A 74 2.94 5.97 12.63
N LYS A 75 3.75 6.68 13.41
CA LYS A 75 3.50 6.88 14.85
C LYS A 75 3.93 8.26 15.30
N GLN A 76 3.13 8.85 16.19
CA GLN A 76 3.41 10.17 16.76
C GLN A 76 2.53 10.43 17.99
N SER A 77 2.80 11.53 18.70
CA SER A 77 2.01 11.97 19.85
C SER A 77 0.84 12.90 19.48
N THR A 78 0.81 13.43 18.26
CA THR A 78 -0.26 14.30 17.76
C THR A 78 -1.35 13.52 17.03
N PRO A 79 -2.61 13.99 17.05
CA PRO A 79 -3.73 13.27 16.44
C PRO A 79 -3.78 13.37 14.91
N GLU A 80 -2.98 14.23 14.27
CA GLU A 80 -3.09 14.55 12.84
C GLU A 80 -1.90 14.01 12.03
N PHE A 81 -2.15 13.12 11.07
CA PHE A 81 -1.14 12.56 10.18
C PHE A 81 -1.29 13.10 8.75
N LYS A 82 -0.15 13.37 8.11
CA LYS A 82 -0.04 13.59 6.66
C LYS A 82 0.94 12.57 6.11
N ILE A 83 0.42 11.59 5.37
CA ILE A 83 1.21 10.45 4.89
C ILE A 83 1.27 10.51 3.37
N GLU A 84 2.47 10.60 2.81
CA GLU A 84 2.69 10.50 1.37
C GLU A 84 2.42 9.08 0.89
N LEU A 85 1.64 8.94 -0.18
CA LEU A 85 1.37 7.67 -0.84
C LEU A 85 2.45 7.42 -1.90
N ASP A 86 3.33 6.46 -1.63
CA ASP A 86 4.27 5.99 -2.63
C ASP A 86 3.60 4.97 -3.55
N ALA A 87 3.12 5.44 -4.71
CA ALA A 87 2.45 4.64 -5.73
C ALA A 87 3.25 3.41 -6.17
N ASP A 88 4.58 3.43 -6.05
CA ASP A 88 5.42 2.32 -6.50
C ASP A 88 5.43 1.14 -5.51
N GLN A 89 5.03 1.41 -4.26
CA GLN A 89 4.98 0.42 -3.18
C GLN A 89 3.55 0.06 -2.79
N LEU A 90 2.56 0.85 -3.23
CA LEU A 90 1.17 0.77 -2.80
C LEU A 90 0.25 0.53 -4.00
N GLY A 91 -0.53 -0.54 -3.94
CA GLY A 91 -1.66 -0.74 -4.84
C GLY A 91 -2.86 0.16 -4.52
N PRO A 92 -3.86 0.25 -5.41
CA PRO A 92 -4.99 1.18 -5.31
C PRO A 92 -5.95 0.87 -4.15
N LYS A 93 -5.87 -0.34 -3.55
CA LYS A 93 -6.69 -0.73 -2.40
C LYS A 93 -5.81 -0.81 -1.16
N LEU A 94 -6.09 0.03 -0.16
CA LEU A 94 -5.37 0.07 1.12
C LEU A 94 -6.29 -0.31 2.28
N HIS A 95 -5.74 -1.03 3.24
CA HIS A 95 -6.33 -1.20 4.56
C HIS A 95 -5.69 -0.25 5.55
N LEU A 96 -6.50 0.65 6.09
CA LEU A 96 -6.10 1.59 7.11
C LEU A 96 -6.45 1.05 8.50
N ASN A 97 -5.45 0.99 9.38
CA ASN A 97 -5.60 0.58 10.77
C ASN A 97 -5.17 1.73 11.67
N VAL A 98 -6.13 2.42 12.30
CA VAL A 98 -5.87 3.52 13.23
C VAL A 98 -6.03 3.03 14.67
N LEU A 99 -4.97 3.21 15.46
CA LEU A 99 -4.80 2.65 16.80
C LEU A 99 -4.10 3.63 17.73
N ILE A 100 -4.24 3.38 19.03
CA ILE A 100 -3.38 3.94 20.08
C ILE A 100 -2.64 2.77 20.71
N LEU A 101 -1.30 2.86 20.78
CA LEU A 101 -0.45 1.84 21.38
C LEU A 101 0.28 2.35 22.62
N ALA A 102 0.63 1.44 23.52
CA ALA A 102 1.61 1.68 24.55
C ALA A 102 3.00 1.88 23.93
N ASN A 103 3.57 3.07 24.11
CA ASN A 103 4.96 3.39 23.73
C ASN A 103 5.96 2.86 24.77
N ARG A 104 5.51 2.71 26.02
CA ARG A 104 6.29 2.24 27.16
C ARG A 104 5.46 1.31 28.02
N ASP A 105 6.13 0.60 28.93
CA ASP A 105 5.44 -0.17 29.95
C ASP A 105 4.70 0.77 30.91
N VAL A 106 3.40 0.54 31.11
CA VAL A 106 2.54 1.29 32.04
C VAL A 106 2.02 0.31 33.09
N THR A 107 2.33 0.59 34.35
CA THR A 107 1.85 -0.20 35.50
C THR A 107 0.82 0.58 36.29
N ASN A 108 -0.10 -0.13 36.96
CA ASN A 108 -1.14 0.47 37.80
C ASN A 108 -2.02 1.48 37.04
N TYR A 109 -2.46 1.10 35.84
CA TYR A 109 -3.37 1.92 35.06
C TYR A 109 -4.69 2.10 35.82
N PRO A 110 -5.22 3.32 35.93
CA PRO A 110 -6.46 3.59 36.68
C PRO A 110 -7.65 2.89 36.04
N THR A 111 -8.41 2.15 36.83
CA THR A 111 -9.54 1.34 36.32
C THR A 111 -10.92 1.93 36.58
N ASN A 112 -11.01 3.06 37.28
CA ASN A 112 -12.30 3.65 37.68
C ASN A 112 -13.17 4.15 36.52
N GLN A 113 -12.57 4.37 35.35
CA GLN A 113 -13.27 4.81 34.12
C GLN A 113 -13.55 3.65 33.16
N LEU A 114 -13.07 2.45 33.51
CA LEU A 114 -13.32 1.24 32.74
C LEU A 114 -14.66 0.63 33.13
N ASN A 115 -15.01 -0.45 32.43
CA ASN A 115 -16.09 -1.32 32.85
C ASN A 115 -15.88 -1.81 34.30
N SER A 116 -16.98 -1.96 35.04
CA SER A 116 -16.96 -2.33 36.46
C SER A 116 -16.20 -3.63 36.75
N VAL A 117 -16.09 -4.54 35.77
CA VAL A 117 -15.29 -5.76 35.89
C VAL A 117 -13.80 -5.49 36.17
N TYR A 118 -13.28 -4.31 35.83
CA TYR A 118 -11.89 -3.91 36.06
C TYR A 118 -11.68 -3.11 37.35
N HIS A 119 -12.74 -2.66 38.02
CA HIS A 119 -12.61 -1.82 39.21
C HIS A 119 -11.82 -2.55 40.32
N GLY A 120 -10.81 -1.86 40.87
CA GLY A 120 -9.92 -2.40 41.89
C GLY A 120 -8.90 -3.45 41.40
N ARG A 121 -8.89 -3.79 40.10
CA ARG A 121 -7.88 -4.69 39.52
C ARG A 121 -6.61 -3.93 39.15
N LYS A 122 -5.47 -4.61 39.24
CA LYS A 122 -4.20 -4.10 38.71
C LYS A 122 -4.15 -4.31 37.21
N VAL A 123 -4.30 -3.23 36.44
CA VAL A 123 -4.14 -3.23 34.97
C VAL A 123 -2.76 -2.70 34.61
N SER A 124 -2.09 -3.35 33.67
CA SER A 124 -0.80 -2.93 33.13
C SER A 124 -0.74 -3.17 31.64
N PHE A 125 -0.09 -2.26 30.92
CA PHE A 125 0.16 -2.37 29.49
C PHE A 125 1.66 -2.51 29.25
N LYS A 126 2.05 -3.51 28.48
CA LYS A 126 3.43 -3.61 28.00
C LYS A 126 3.58 -2.77 26.73
N LYS A 127 4.79 -2.30 26.46
CA LYS A 127 5.10 -1.64 25.19
C LYS A 127 4.57 -2.46 24.01
N GLY A 128 3.88 -1.79 23.09
CA GLY A 128 3.23 -2.38 21.93
C GLY A 128 1.80 -2.88 22.15
N TYR A 129 1.28 -2.84 23.38
CA TYR A 129 -0.10 -3.24 23.66
C TYR A 129 -1.09 -2.22 23.07
N TYR A 130 -2.22 -2.73 22.57
CA TYR A 130 -3.33 -1.90 22.12
C TYR A 130 -4.00 -1.21 23.30
N ILE A 131 -4.19 0.10 23.18
CA ILE A 131 -4.93 0.93 24.13
C ILE A 131 -6.28 1.31 23.54
N ALA A 132 -6.29 1.73 22.28
CA ALA A 132 -7.50 2.00 21.53
C ALA A 132 -7.37 1.47 20.10
N LYS A 133 -8.50 1.10 19.48
CA LYS A 133 -8.56 0.59 18.11
C LYS A 133 -9.85 1.02 17.42
N CYS A 134 -9.71 1.57 16.23
CA CYS A 134 -10.82 1.77 15.30
C CYS A 134 -11.05 0.53 14.42
N PRO A 135 -12.22 0.40 13.77
CA PRO A 135 -12.39 -0.56 12.68
C PRO A 135 -11.38 -0.33 11.57
N THR A 136 -10.94 -1.42 10.93
CA THR A 136 -10.12 -1.32 9.73
C THR A 136 -10.98 -0.79 8.59
N GLN A 137 -10.58 0.32 7.97
CA GLN A 137 -11.24 0.87 6.78
C GLN A 137 -10.48 0.43 5.53
N THR A 138 -11.21 0.15 4.45
CA THR A 138 -10.62 0.03 3.12
C THR A 138 -10.75 1.38 2.43
N ILE A 139 -9.63 1.88 1.91
CA ILE A 139 -9.58 3.09 1.08
C ILE A 139 -9.21 2.63 -0.32
N GLU A 140 -9.99 3.07 -1.30
CA GLU A 140 -9.70 2.89 -2.71
C GLU A 140 -9.43 4.27 -3.31
N PHE A 141 -8.41 4.36 -4.15
CA PHE A 141 -8.02 5.61 -4.78
C PHE A 141 -7.47 5.34 -6.17
N GLU A 142 -7.65 6.31 -7.06
CA GLU A 142 -7.24 6.23 -8.45
C GLU A 142 -6.00 7.10 -8.67
N PHE A 143 -4.83 6.50 -8.85
CA PHE A 143 -3.63 7.25 -9.26
C PHE A 143 -3.85 7.94 -10.63
N GLU A 144 -3.37 9.14 -10.92
CA GLU A 144 -3.58 9.71 -12.28
C GLU A 144 -2.95 8.88 -13.42
N ASN A 145 -1.95 8.04 -13.13
CA ASN A 145 -1.11 7.39 -14.15
C ASN A 145 -1.50 5.91 -14.40
N GLU A 146 -2.30 5.65 -15.45
CA GLU A 146 -2.87 4.31 -15.79
C GLU A 146 -1.86 3.15 -15.90
N VAL A 147 -0.60 3.42 -16.26
CA VAL A 147 0.44 2.38 -16.38
C VAL A 147 0.95 1.92 -15.01
N ARG A 148 0.96 2.84 -14.04
CA ARG A 148 1.29 2.54 -12.64
C ARG A 148 0.09 1.96 -11.88
N LYS A 149 -1.14 2.15 -12.38
CA LYS A 149 -2.41 1.61 -11.83
C LYS A 149 -2.52 0.07 -11.90
N SER A 150 -1.71 -0.63 -12.68
CA SER A 150 -1.99 -2.01 -13.06
C SER A 150 -1.47 -3.08 -12.12
N GLY A 151 -0.78 -2.73 -11.04
CA GLY A 151 -0.15 -3.71 -10.16
C GLY A 151 1.27 -4.08 -10.59
N ILE A 152 1.98 -3.20 -11.31
CA ILE A 152 3.44 -3.32 -11.46
C ILE A 152 4.10 -2.60 -10.29
N ILE A 153 4.92 -3.30 -9.52
CA ILE A 153 5.61 -2.75 -8.34
C ILE A 153 7.12 -2.85 -8.49
N VAL A 154 7.84 -1.90 -7.88
CA VAL A 154 9.31 -1.91 -7.85
C VAL A 154 9.77 -1.98 -6.40
N LYS A 155 10.49 -3.05 -6.04
CA LYS A 155 10.98 -3.29 -4.67
C LYS A 155 12.48 -3.54 -4.65
N GLU A 156 13.09 -3.27 -3.49
CA GLU A 156 14.47 -3.64 -3.23
C GLU A 156 14.58 -5.13 -2.87
N ASN A 157 15.56 -5.83 -3.45
CA ASN A 157 15.97 -7.16 -3.05
C ASN A 157 17.50 -7.29 -3.17
N PRO A 158 18.24 -7.20 -2.05
CA PRO A 158 19.71 -7.26 -2.08
C PRO A 158 20.29 -8.59 -2.62
N ASN A 159 19.47 -9.63 -2.75
CA ASN A 159 19.91 -10.97 -3.17
C ASN A 159 19.84 -11.20 -4.69
N VAL A 160 19.37 -10.22 -5.47
CA VAL A 160 19.41 -10.31 -6.94
C VAL A 160 20.66 -9.62 -7.47
N ASP A 161 21.20 -10.11 -8.58
CA ASP A 161 22.41 -9.56 -9.18
C ASP A 161 22.17 -8.15 -9.74
N SER A 162 21.14 -7.98 -10.57
CA SER A 162 20.75 -6.68 -11.14
C SER A 162 19.26 -6.41 -10.95
N PHE A 163 18.41 -7.20 -11.58
CA PHE A 163 16.97 -7.21 -11.37
C PHE A 163 16.35 -8.57 -11.67
N THR A 164 15.13 -8.81 -11.17
CA THR A 164 14.28 -9.94 -11.59
C THR A 164 12.84 -9.47 -11.68
N VAL A 165 12.04 -10.16 -12.49
CA VAL A 165 10.60 -9.96 -12.58
C VAL A 165 9.92 -11.22 -12.08
N ASP A 166 8.97 -11.06 -11.17
CA ASP A 166 8.08 -12.12 -10.68
C ASP A 166 6.65 -11.71 -11.04
N VAL A 167 5.94 -12.59 -11.75
CA VAL A 167 4.61 -12.31 -12.27
C VAL A 167 3.62 -13.24 -11.56
N ASP A 168 2.84 -12.66 -10.66
CA ASP A 168 1.68 -13.30 -10.02
C ASP A 168 0.39 -12.76 -10.63
N GLN A 169 -0.78 -13.34 -10.34
CA GLN A 169 -2.07 -12.89 -10.87
C GLN A 169 -2.42 -11.46 -10.42
N GLU A 170 -2.08 -11.08 -9.18
CA GLU A 170 -2.42 -9.76 -8.63
C GLU A 170 -1.41 -8.68 -9.03
N VAL A 171 -0.12 -9.04 -9.16
CA VAL A 171 1.00 -8.08 -9.21
C VAL A 171 2.15 -8.57 -10.09
N ILE A 172 2.73 -7.67 -10.88
CA ILE A 172 4.04 -7.83 -11.52
C ILE A 172 5.09 -7.18 -10.62
N SER A 173 5.89 -8.00 -9.94
CA SER A 173 6.95 -7.56 -9.03
C SER A 173 8.30 -7.44 -9.71
N ILE A 174 8.79 -6.22 -9.88
CA ILE A 174 10.18 -5.94 -10.26
C ILE A 174 11.00 -5.84 -8.98
N SER A 175 11.98 -6.72 -8.81
CA SER A 175 12.95 -6.61 -7.72
C SER A 175 14.29 -6.11 -8.26
N LEU A 176 14.80 -5.03 -7.69
CA LEU A 176 16.10 -4.44 -8.02
C LEU A 176 17.09 -4.72 -6.89
N ASN A 177 18.38 -4.92 -7.22
CA ASN A 177 19.43 -4.90 -6.20
C ASN A 177 19.50 -3.51 -5.51
N SER A 178 20.21 -3.39 -4.39
CA SER A 178 20.26 -2.13 -3.63
C SER A 178 20.77 -0.94 -4.46
N GLU A 179 21.79 -1.13 -5.30
CA GLU A 179 22.37 -0.06 -6.12
C GLU A 179 21.37 0.47 -7.16
N ASN A 180 20.73 -0.43 -7.90
CA ASN A 180 19.72 -0.11 -8.91
C ASN A 180 18.46 0.47 -8.26
N TYR A 181 18.08 0.01 -7.06
CA TYR A 181 16.93 0.55 -6.34
C TYR A 181 17.16 2.00 -5.90
N GLU A 182 18.36 2.36 -5.45
CA GLU A 182 18.72 3.76 -5.18
C GLU A 182 18.68 4.62 -6.46
N GLY A 183 19.22 4.09 -7.57
CA GLY A 183 19.11 4.73 -8.88
C GLY A 183 17.66 4.97 -9.30
N TYR A 184 16.81 3.94 -9.19
CA TYR A 184 15.39 4.02 -9.45
C TYR A 184 14.71 5.11 -8.62
N LYS A 185 14.90 5.10 -7.30
CA LYS A 185 14.35 6.13 -6.38
C LYS A 185 14.77 7.54 -6.76
N LYS A 186 16.02 7.71 -7.21
CA LYS A 186 16.55 9.02 -7.61
C LYS A 186 15.91 9.55 -8.89
N TYR A 187 15.68 8.70 -9.90
CA TYR A 187 15.23 9.16 -11.23
C TYR A 187 13.72 9.08 -11.44
N ARG A 188 12.99 8.26 -10.67
CA ARG A 188 11.54 8.02 -10.86
C ARG A 188 10.63 9.27 -10.80
N LYS A 189 11.08 10.32 -10.11
CA LYS A 189 10.37 11.61 -9.95
C LYS A 189 10.98 12.75 -10.80
N THR A 190 11.92 12.42 -11.68
CA THR A 190 12.63 13.41 -12.52
C THR A 190 12.12 13.37 -13.95
N LYS A 191 12.45 14.39 -14.76
CA LYS A 191 12.28 14.41 -16.22
C LYS A 191 13.11 13.35 -16.98
N ARG A 192 13.74 12.42 -16.27
CA ARG A 192 14.50 11.28 -16.83
C ARG A 192 13.85 9.95 -16.47
N SER A 193 12.61 9.99 -15.98
CA SER A 193 11.87 8.79 -15.57
C SER A 193 11.64 7.83 -16.74
N GLU A 194 11.66 8.35 -17.96
CA GLU A 194 11.54 7.66 -19.25
C GLU A 194 12.67 6.65 -19.45
N ILE A 195 13.86 6.88 -18.89
CA ILE A 195 14.98 5.91 -18.93
C ILE A 195 14.63 4.62 -18.16
N LEU A 196 13.78 4.74 -17.13
CA LEU A 196 13.31 3.60 -16.35
C LEU A 196 12.26 2.77 -17.10
N ASN A 197 11.75 3.24 -18.25
CA ASN A 197 10.79 2.50 -19.07
C ASN A 197 11.32 1.14 -19.52
N SER A 198 12.65 0.96 -19.65
CA SER A 198 13.26 -0.34 -19.97
C SER A 198 12.91 -1.44 -18.95
N ILE A 199 12.82 -1.07 -17.68
CA ILE A 199 12.46 -1.97 -16.57
C ILE A 199 10.98 -2.37 -16.69
N PHE A 200 10.11 -1.38 -16.90
CA PHE A 200 8.66 -1.61 -17.08
C PHE A 200 8.37 -2.41 -18.36
N TYR A 201 9.07 -2.11 -19.45
CA TYR A 201 8.97 -2.83 -20.72
C TYR A 201 9.28 -4.31 -20.52
N THR A 202 10.40 -4.61 -19.86
CA THR A 202 10.79 -6.00 -19.57
C THR A 202 9.77 -6.70 -18.69
N ALA A 203 9.22 -6.01 -17.70
CA ALA A 203 8.25 -6.56 -16.77
C ALA A 203 6.90 -6.88 -17.43
N VAL A 204 6.35 -5.96 -18.22
CA VAL A 204 5.10 -6.17 -18.97
C VAL A 204 5.28 -7.25 -20.02
N MET A 205 6.43 -7.26 -20.72
CA MET A 205 6.77 -8.30 -21.69
C MET A 205 6.75 -9.69 -21.04
N ALA A 206 7.44 -9.86 -19.91
CA ALA A 206 7.46 -11.11 -19.16
C ALA A 206 6.05 -11.54 -18.71
N ALA A 207 5.23 -10.58 -18.28
CA ALA A 207 3.86 -10.84 -17.85
C ALA A 207 2.97 -11.35 -18.98
N ILE A 208 2.99 -10.69 -20.14
CA ILE A 208 2.22 -11.14 -21.31
C ILE A 208 2.74 -12.49 -21.79
N THR A 209 4.05 -12.69 -21.87
CA THR A 209 4.64 -14.00 -22.21
C THR A 209 4.16 -15.11 -21.28
N GLN A 210 4.02 -14.83 -19.98
CA GLN A 210 3.50 -15.82 -19.03
C GLN A 210 2.04 -16.21 -19.32
N ILE A 211 1.18 -15.26 -19.71
CA ILE A 211 -0.20 -15.57 -20.13
C ILE A 211 -0.17 -16.43 -21.40
N VAL A 212 0.62 -16.04 -22.39
CA VAL A 212 0.74 -16.75 -23.68
C VAL A 212 1.23 -18.17 -23.50
N MET A 213 2.20 -18.40 -22.61
CA MET A 213 2.76 -19.72 -22.31
C MET A 213 1.91 -20.56 -21.35
N SER A 214 0.87 -19.99 -20.73
CA SER A 214 0.05 -20.69 -19.77
C SER A 214 -1.19 -21.29 -20.42
N ASP A 215 -1.53 -22.51 -20.03
CA ASP A 215 -2.81 -23.15 -20.39
C ASP A 215 -3.99 -22.69 -19.49
N LYS A 216 -3.76 -21.72 -18.60
CA LYS A 216 -4.79 -21.19 -17.71
C LYS A 216 -5.71 -20.26 -18.48
N ASP A 217 -7.00 -20.37 -18.19
CA ASP A 217 -7.96 -19.38 -18.63
C ASP A 217 -7.88 -18.14 -17.73
N TYR A 218 -7.67 -16.99 -18.37
CA TYR A 218 -7.56 -15.69 -17.72
C TYR A 218 -8.74 -14.77 -18.06
N SER A 219 -9.75 -15.26 -18.79
CA SER A 219 -10.91 -14.46 -19.23
C SER A 219 -11.76 -13.92 -18.09
N GLU A 220 -11.73 -14.57 -16.92
CA GLU A 220 -12.51 -14.19 -15.73
C GLU A 220 -11.73 -13.33 -14.73
N ALA A 221 -10.50 -12.93 -15.04
CA ALA A 221 -9.72 -12.08 -14.14
C ALA A 221 -10.31 -10.66 -14.10
N GLU A 222 -10.83 -10.24 -12.93
CA GLU A 222 -11.45 -8.93 -12.73
C GLU A 222 -10.52 -7.89 -12.06
N ASP A 223 -9.46 -8.34 -11.39
CA ASP A 223 -8.52 -7.50 -10.63
C ASP A 223 -7.06 -7.75 -11.11
N GLY A 224 -6.15 -6.81 -10.78
CA GLY A 224 -4.71 -6.93 -11.07
C GLY A 224 -4.30 -6.37 -12.43
N TRP A 225 -3.22 -6.92 -13.02
CA TRP A 225 -2.65 -6.44 -14.29
C TRP A 225 -3.25 -7.14 -15.52
N ILE A 226 -3.90 -8.29 -15.35
CA ILE A 226 -4.49 -9.06 -16.45
C ILE A 226 -5.56 -8.25 -17.21
N PRO A 227 -6.53 -7.56 -16.55
CA PRO A 227 -7.51 -6.73 -17.24
C PRO A 227 -6.88 -5.61 -18.10
N LEU A 228 -5.72 -5.08 -17.68
CA LEU A 228 -5.00 -4.09 -18.47
C LEU A 228 -4.47 -4.69 -19.77
N VAL A 229 -3.94 -5.92 -19.71
CA VAL A 229 -3.41 -6.63 -20.88
C VAL A 229 -4.54 -7.00 -21.83
N THR A 230 -5.60 -7.63 -21.35
CA THR A 230 -6.73 -8.06 -22.19
C THR A 230 -7.40 -6.86 -22.87
N LYS A 231 -7.65 -5.77 -22.14
CA LYS A 231 -8.20 -4.53 -22.71
C LYS A 231 -7.33 -3.94 -23.83
N ASN A 232 -6.00 -3.98 -23.72
CA ASN A 232 -5.11 -3.46 -24.75
C ASN A 232 -4.97 -4.41 -25.94
N MET A 233 -5.02 -5.72 -25.70
CA MET A 233 -5.08 -6.75 -26.73
C MET A 233 -6.36 -6.59 -27.58
N ASP A 234 -7.52 -6.45 -26.94
CA ASP A 234 -8.82 -6.25 -27.59
C ASP A 234 -8.86 -4.96 -28.42
N LYS A 235 -8.29 -3.86 -27.90
CA LYS A 235 -8.17 -2.58 -28.63
C LYS A 235 -7.36 -2.70 -29.91
N LEU A 236 -6.36 -3.57 -29.94
CA LEU A 236 -5.53 -3.84 -31.11
C LEU A 236 -6.16 -4.90 -32.04
N GLY A 237 -7.29 -5.48 -31.64
CA GLY A 237 -7.98 -6.54 -32.39
C GLY A 237 -7.25 -7.88 -32.33
N TYR A 238 -6.46 -8.13 -31.28
CA TYR A 238 -5.74 -9.37 -31.09
C TYR A 238 -6.48 -10.31 -30.14
N THR A 239 -6.22 -11.60 -30.29
CA THR A 239 -6.62 -12.68 -29.38
C THR A 239 -5.40 -13.32 -28.74
N LEU A 240 -5.61 -14.13 -27.69
CA LEU A 240 -4.51 -14.84 -27.05
C LEU A 240 -3.85 -15.84 -28.02
N GLU A 241 -4.65 -16.48 -28.87
CA GLU A 241 -4.15 -17.38 -29.92
C GLU A 241 -3.27 -16.64 -30.94
N ASP A 242 -3.62 -15.42 -31.35
CA ASP A 242 -2.77 -14.62 -32.24
C ASP A 242 -1.38 -14.37 -31.61
N LEU A 243 -1.35 -14.06 -30.32
CA LEU A 243 -0.10 -13.84 -29.57
C LEU A 243 0.74 -15.13 -29.40
N LYS A 244 0.10 -16.31 -29.37
CA LYS A 244 0.79 -17.61 -29.35
C LYS A 244 1.41 -17.94 -30.70
N GLU A 245 0.75 -17.55 -31.79
CA GLU A 245 1.22 -17.79 -33.17
C GLU A 245 2.32 -16.80 -33.59
N ASP A 246 2.21 -15.54 -33.18
CA ASP A 246 3.18 -14.49 -33.50
C ASP A 246 3.61 -13.70 -32.25
N ALA A 247 4.79 -14.05 -31.74
CA ALA A 247 5.40 -13.38 -30.60
C ALA A 247 5.67 -11.87 -30.82
N SER A 248 5.72 -11.39 -32.07
CA SER A 248 5.87 -9.96 -32.37
C SER A 248 4.64 -9.15 -31.95
N LEU A 249 3.46 -9.75 -31.91
CA LEU A 249 2.23 -9.10 -31.45
C LEU A 249 2.29 -8.74 -29.96
N ILE A 250 3.04 -9.51 -29.18
CA ILE A 250 3.26 -9.19 -27.77
C ILE A 250 3.94 -7.83 -27.63
N VAL A 251 4.91 -7.51 -28.49
CA VAL A 251 5.60 -6.21 -28.50
C VAL A 251 4.62 -5.07 -28.76
N ASN A 252 3.65 -5.26 -29.66
CA ASN A 252 2.62 -4.26 -29.93
C ASN A 252 1.73 -4.01 -28.71
N VAL A 253 1.34 -5.06 -27.99
CA VAL A 253 0.56 -4.94 -26.75
C VAL A 253 1.37 -4.25 -25.65
N VAL A 254 2.66 -4.59 -25.47
CA VAL A 254 3.55 -3.89 -24.52
C VAL A 254 3.64 -2.39 -24.85
N ASN A 255 3.84 -2.06 -26.13
CA ASN A 255 3.92 -0.66 -26.57
C ASN A 255 2.61 0.09 -26.33
N ALA A 256 1.45 -0.53 -26.57
CA ALA A 256 0.15 0.07 -26.29
C ALA A 256 -0.05 0.33 -24.79
N ILE A 257 0.28 -0.66 -23.94
CA ILE A 257 0.20 -0.54 -22.49
C ILE A 257 1.08 0.61 -21.99
N LEU A 258 2.33 0.67 -22.42
CA LEU A 258 3.31 1.66 -21.98
C LEU A 258 3.23 2.99 -22.75
N LYS A 259 2.21 3.19 -23.59
CA LYS A 259 1.98 4.40 -24.39
C LYS A 259 3.18 4.80 -25.26
N ASN A 260 3.76 3.82 -25.97
CA ASN A 260 4.94 3.95 -26.84
C ASN A 260 6.16 4.54 -26.11
N PRO A 261 6.75 3.78 -25.17
CA PRO A 261 7.78 4.29 -24.26
C PRO A 261 9.08 4.73 -24.95
N LEU A 262 9.37 4.18 -26.14
CA LEU A 262 10.52 4.62 -26.94
C LEU A 262 10.31 6.02 -27.52
N ASN A 263 9.09 6.36 -27.96
CA ASN A 263 8.79 7.71 -28.46
C ASN A 263 8.99 8.72 -27.33
N GLN A 264 8.44 8.43 -26.15
CA GLN A 264 8.60 9.26 -24.95
C GLN A 264 10.08 9.50 -24.62
N LEU A 265 10.91 8.45 -24.68
CA LEU A 265 12.34 8.56 -24.42
C LEU A 265 13.05 9.49 -25.43
N PHE A 266 12.75 9.37 -26.72
CA PHE A 266 13.33 10.24 -27.74
C PHE A 266 12.84 11.68 -27.63
N ASP A 267 11.57 11.90 -27.28
CA ASP A 267 11.04 13.23 -27.02
C ASP A 267 11.81 13.92 -25.88
N THR A 268 12.16 13.17 -24.82
CA THR A 268 12.99 13.69 -23.72
C THR A 268 14.39 14.11 -24.17
N PHE A 269 15.01 13.41 -25.13
CA PHE A 269 16.31 13.81 -25.64
C PHE A 269 16.21 15.13 -26.40
N ASN A 270 15.15 15.33 -27.18
CA ASN A 270 14.93 16.56 -27.96
C ASN A 270 14.62 17.77 -27.06
N GLU A 271 13.92 17.59 -25.93
CA GLU A 271 13.62 18.68 -24.98
C GLU A 271 14.85 19.20 -24.20
N ASN A 272 15.95 18.45 -24.16
CA ASN A 272 17.17 18.87 -23.45
C ASN A 272 18.19 19.58 -24.37
N GLU A 273 17.85 19.80 -25.65
CA GLU A 273 18.66 20.56 -26.61
C GLU A 273 18.21 22.03 -26.77
N GLU A 274 17.14 22.46 -26.08
CA GLU A 274 16.69 23.87 -25.94
C GLU A 274 17.01 24.45 -24.56
#